data_AF-A0A7X5N3Z4-F1
#
_entry.id   AF-A0A7X5N3Z4-F1
#
_cell.length_a   1.000
_cell.length_b   1.000
_cell.length_c   1.000
_cell.angle_alpha   90.00
_cell.angle_beta   90.00
_cell.angle_gamma   90.00
#
_symmetry.space_group_name_H-M   'P 1'
#
loop_
_entity.id
_entity.type
_entity.pdbx_description
1 polymer ?
#
loop_
_entity_poly.entity_id
_entity_poly.type
_entity_poly.pdbx_seq_one_letter_code
_entity_poly.pdbx_strand_id
1 'polypeptide(L)'
;TSVRDQLADSVVGLAGRETAIGDAIALSVKRLREQKQGQRVVVLLTDGVNTAGVLNPLKAAELAKAEGVRVHTIAFGGNGGYSLFGVPIPA
;
A
#
# COMPACT_ATOMS: atom_id res chain seq x y z
N THR A 1 15.30 13.32 4.33
CA THR A 1 14.59 13.13 3.05
C THR A 1 13.11 13.04 3.34
N SER A 2 12.30 13.89 2.74
CA SER A 2 10.85 13.85 2.93
C SER A 2 10.23 12.73 2.08
N VAL A 3 9.01 12.29 2.42
CA VAL A 3 8.26 11.34 1.57
C VAL A 3 8.07 11.89 0.15
N ARG A 4 7.96 13.22 0.01
CA ARG A 4 7.84 13.88 -1.30
C ARG A 4 9.07 13.64 -2.16
N ASP A 5 10.27 13.77 -1.59
CA ASP A 5 11.52 13.58 -2.34
C ASP A 5 11.65 12.12 -2.79
N GLN A 6 11.29 11.16 -1.91
CA GLN A 6 11.29 9.74 -2.27
C GLN A 6 10.32 9.40 -3.41
N LEU A 7 9.16 10.04 -3.44
CA LEU A 7 8.19 9.88 -4.52
C LEU A 7 8.69 10.53 -5.82
N ALA A 8 9.36 11.68 -5.73
CA ALA A 8 9.94 12.35 -6.90
C ALA A 8 11.07 11.53 -7.54
N ASP A 9 11.87 10.84 -6.71
CA ASP A 9 12.97 9.98 -7.16
C ASP A 9 12.51 8.59 -7.64
N SER A 10 11.25 8.22 -7.41
CA SER A 10 10.72 6.91 -7.78
C SER A 10 10.51 6.80 -9.28
N VAL A 11 11.05 5.76 -9.90
CA VAL A 11 10.88 5.45 -11.32
C VAL A 11 10.00 4.21 -11.52
N VAL A 12 9.29 4.16 -12.65
CA VAL A 12 8.46 3.00 -13.01
C VAL A 12 9.32 1.74 -13.05
N GLY A 13 8.88 0.69 -12.36
CA GLY A 13 9.59 -0.58 -12.30
C GLY A 13 10.76 -0.63 -11.30
N LEU A 14 11.01 0.43 -10.51
CA LEU A 14 12.05 0.45 -9.47
C LEU A 14 11.94 -0.74 -8.49
N ALA A 15 10.71 -1.14 -8.16
CA ALA A 15 10.41 -2.25 -7.25
C ALA A 15 10.14 -3.58 -7.97
N GLY A 16 10.34 -3.65 -9.30
CA GLY A 16 9.95 -4.79 -10.13
C GLY A 16 8.51 -4.70 -10.64
N ARG A 17 8.01 -5.81 -11.22
CA ARG A 17 6.66 -5.91 -11.82
C ARG A 17 5.63 -6.57 -10.91
N GLU A 18 6.05 -7.01 -9.72
CA GLU A 18 5.22 -7.75 -8.78
C GLU A 18 4.75 -6.85 -7.65
N THR A 19 3.67 -7.24 -6.98
CA THR A 19 3.08 -6.50 -5.86
C THR A 19 2.87 -7.46 -4.70
N ALA A 20 3.67 -7.31 -3.65
CA ALA A 20 3.63 -8.13 -2.44
C ALA A 20 2.99 -7.36 -1.28
N ILE A 21 1.65 -7.22 -1.30
CA ILE A 21 0.88 -6.41 -0.35
C ILE A 21 1.00 -6.98 1.07
N GLY A 22 0.84 -8.30 1.24
CA GLY A 22 0.86 -8.90 2.57
C GLY A 22 2.22 -8.77 3.26
N ASP A 23 3.30 -9.02 2.51
CA ASP A 23 4.67 -8.87 3.02
C ASP A 23 5.00 -7.40 3.33
N ALA A 24 4.52 -6.45 2.51
CA ALA A 24 4.69 -5.01 2.76
C ALA A 24 4.00 -4.57 4.07
N ILE A 25 2.78 -5.05 4.32
CA ILE A 25 2.07 -4.79 5.58
C ILE A 25 2.84 -5.43 6.75
N ALA A 26 3.23 -6.70 6.66
CA ALA A 26 3.94 -7.38 7.73
C ALA A 26 5.30 -6.73 8.07
N LEU A 27 6.04 -6.30 7.05
CA LEU A 27 7.30 -5.58 7.23
C LEU A 27 7.07 -4.23 7.93
N SER A 28 6.03 -3.51 7.51
CA SER A 28 5.63 -2.24 8.15
C SER A 28 5.24 -2.45 9.62
N VAL A 29 4.45 -3.48 9.92
CA VAL A 29 4.08 -3.85 11.29
C VAL A 29 5.30 -4.22 12.11
N LYS A 30 6.24 -5.00 11.55
CA LYS A 30 7.51 -5.34 12.21
C LYS A 30 8.30 -4.08 12.60
N ARG A 31 8.35 -3.06 11.74
CA ARG A 31 9.04 -1.79 12.02
C ARG A 31 8.30 -0.92 13.04
N LEU A 32 6.97 -0.91 13.02
CA LEU A 32 6.16 -0.03 13.86
C LEU A 32 5.86 -0.59 15.25
N ARG A 33 6.03 -1.89 15.49
CA ARG A 33 5.75 -2.51 16.80
C ARG A 33 6.59 -1.92 17.95
N GLU A 34 7.78 -1.40 17.64
CA GLU A 34 8.70 -0.78 18.62
C GLU A 34 8.34 0.68 18.92
N GLN A 35 7.46 1.30 18.12
CA GLN A 35 7.07 2.70 18.28
C GLN A 35 6.00 2.85 19.38
N LYS A 36 5.87 4.07 19.94
CA LYS A 36 4.83 4.36 20.94
C LYS A 36 3.43 4.11 20.38
N GLN A 37 2.54 3.59 21.23
CA GLN A 37 1.14 3.37 20.85
C GLN A 37 0.48 4.71 20.46
N GLY A 38 -0.47 4.66 19.52
CA GLY A 38 -1.15 5.83 18.97
C GLY A 38 -0.49 6.45 17.72
N GLN A 39 0.80 6.23 17.51
CA GLN A 39 1.56 6.78 16.36
C GLN A 39 1.87 5.73 15.27
N ARG A 40 1.28 4.54 15.36
CA ARG A 40 1.53 3.42 14.45
C ARG A 40 0.54 3.46 13.29
N VAL A 41 0.95 4.09 12.18
CA VAL A 41 0.12 4.23 10.98
C VAL A 41 0.91 3.79 9.75
N VAL A 42 0.26 3.00 8.90
CA VAL A 42 0.73 2.64 7.57
C VAL A 42 -0.23 3.23 6.55
N VAL A 43 0.31 3.93 5.56
CA VAL A 43 -0.43 4.31 4.35
C VAL A 43 0.07 3.43 3.23
N LEU A 44 -0.76 2.50 2.78
CA LEU A 44 -0.49 1.60 1.66
C LEU A 44 -1.06 2.21 0.39
N LEU A 45 -0.19 2.52 -0.57
CA LEU A 45 -0.57 3.05 -1.88
C LEU A 45 -0.29 1.96 -2.94
N THR A 46 -1.29 1.56 -3.73
CA THR A 46 -1.10 0.55 -4.80
C THR A 46 -2.08 0.72 -5.96
N ASP A 47 -1.64 0.41 -7.18
CA ASP A 47 -2.44 0.34 -8.40
C ASP A 47 -2.69 -1.10 -8.88
N GLY A 48 -2.22 -2.07 -8.10
CA GLY A 48 -2.25 -3.48 -8.45
C GLY A 48 -2.98 -4.34 -7.43
N VAL A 49 -3.03 -5.62 -7.76
CA VAL A 49 -3.48 -6.69 -6.85
C VAL A 49 -2.27 -7.44 -6.30
N ASN A 50 -2.43 -8.17 -5.20
CA ASN A 50 -1.35 -8.98 -4.65
C ASN A 50 -0.96 -10.11 -5.62
N THR A 51 0.21 -10.00 -6.25
CA THR A 51 0.73 -10.97 -7.23
C THR A 51 1.92 -11.78 -6.71
N ALA A 52 2.55 -11.32 -5.63
CA ALA A 52 3.70 -11.98 -5.01
C ALA A 52 3.64 -11.90 -3.49
N GLY A 53 4.70 -12.38 -2.84
CA GLY A 53 4.83 -12.44 -1.39
C GLY A 53 4.27 -13.72 -0.80
N VAL A 54 4.76 -14.06 0.39
CA VAL A 54 4.41 -15.31 1.08
C VAL A 54 3.16 -15.12 1.93
N LEU A 55 2.97 -13.94 2.50
CA LEU A 55 1.88 -13.68 3.41
C LEU A 55 0.64 -13.16 2.65
N ASN A 56 -0.52 -13.75 2.96
CA ASN A 56 -1.79 -13.26 2.46
C ASN A 56 -2.10 -11.85 3.02
N PRO A 57 -2.57 -10.89 2.19
CA PRO A 57 -2.91 -9.54 2.65
C PRO A 57 -3.87 -9.46 3.85
N LEU A 58 -4.90 -10.31 3.89
CA LEU A 58 -5.86 -10.34 4.99
C LEU A 58 -5.21 -10.82 6.29
N LYS A 59 -4.33 -11.83 6.19
CA LYS A 59 -3.57 -12.30 7.35
C LYS A 59 -2.61 -11.24 7.88
N ALA A 60 -2.00 -10.48 6.97
CA ALA A 60 -1.16 -9.34 7.35
C ALA A 60 -1.97 -8.23 8.03
N ALA A 61 -3.20 -7.97 7.57
CA ALA A 61 -4.10 -7.00 8.19
C ALA A 61 -4.56 -7.44 9.59
N GLU A 62 -4.83 -8.74 9.80
CA GLU A 62 -5.10 -9.29 11.13
C GLU A 62 -3.91 -9.06 12.08
N LEU A 63 -2.68 -9.31 11.60
CA LEU A 63 -1.47 -9.05 12.35
C LEU A 63 -1.32 -7.56 12.69
N ALA A 64 -1.58 -6.67 11.73
CA ALA A 64 -1.55 -5.23 11.96
C ALA A 64 -2.53 -4.81 13.05
N LYS A 65 -3.76 -5.34 13.04
CA LYS A 65 -4.78 -5.10 14.06
C LYS A 65 -4.31 -5.59 15.44
N ALA A 66 -3.74 -6.78 15.53
CA ALA A 66 -3.24 -7.35 16.78
C ALA A 66 -2.12 -6.50 17.41
N GLU A 67 -1.28 -5.88 16.58
CA GLU A 67 -0.15 -5.02 16.99
C GLU A 67 -0.54 -3.54 17.18
N GLY A 68 -1.84 -3.21 17.04
CA GLY A 68 -2.35 -1.84 17.17
C GLY A 68 -1.86 -0.90 16.07
N VAL A 69 -1.55 -1.42 14.89
CA VAL A 69 -1.12 -0.66 13.71
C VAL A 69 -2.33 -0.37 12.83
N ARG A 70 -2.62 0.91 12.58
CA ARG A 70 -3.68 1.31 11.64
C ARG A 70 -3.14 1.29 10.22
N VAL A 71 -3.83 0.60 9.33
CA VAL A 71 -3.49 0.55 7.89
C VAL A 71 -4.56 1.31 7.10
N HIS A 72 -4.14 2.34 6.38
CA HIS A 72 -4.95 3.07 5.43
C HIS A 72 -4.55 2.67 4.02
N THR A 73 -5.47 2.09 3.26
CA THR A 73 -5.22 1.63 1.90
C THR A 73 -5.77 2.63 0.89
N ILE A 74 -4.93 3.11 -0.01
CA ILE A 74 -5.27 3.99 -1.13
C ILE A 74 -4.99 3.22 -2.41
N ALA A 75 -6.05 2.85 -3.11
CA ALA A 75 -5.96 2.26 -4.44
C ALA A 75 -6.07 3.36 -5.50
N PHE A 76 -5.28 3.27 -6.57
CA PHE A 76 -5.33 4.21 -7.69
C PHE A 76 -5.18 3.47 -9.02
N GLY A 77 -5.55 4.10 -10.14
CA GLY A 77 -5.67 3.41 -11.43
C GLY A 77 -7.13 3.18 -11.82
N GLY A 78 -7.44 3.32 -13.10
CA GLY A 78 -8.79 3.22 -13.66
C GLY A 78 -8.87 2.18 -14.76
N ASN A 79 -10.07 1.67 -15.03
CA ASN A 79 -10.37 0.69 -16.06
C ASN A 79 -10.28 1.30 -17.48
N GLY A 80 -9.17 1.92 -17.87
CA GLY A 80 -8.86 2.32 -19.26
C GLY A 80 -9.84 3.24 -20.01
N GLY A 81 -10.99 3.61 -19.41
CA GLY A 81 -11.99 4.50 -19.96
C GLY A 81 -11.76 5.93 -19.49
N TYR A 82 -12.05 6.90 -20.36
CA TYR A 82 -12.10 8.29 -19.96
C TYR A 82 -13.11 8.41 -18.82
N SER A 83 -12.65 8.86 -17.66
CA SER A 83 -13.52 9.16 -16.54
C SER A 83 -13.27 10.59 -16.10
N LEU A 84 -14.34 11.38 -16.01
CA LEU A 84 -14.32 12.69 -15.39
C LEU A 84 -14.93 12.53 -13.99
N PHE A 85 -14.14 12.79 -12.95
CA PHE A 85 -14.55 12.68 -11.54
C PHE A 85 -15.11 11.31 -11.12
N GLY A 86 -14.58 10.21 -11.65
CA GLY A 86 -15.04 8.86 -11.30
C GLY A 86 -16.30 8.40 -12.04
N VAL A 87 -16.86 9.25 -12.92
CA VAL A 87 -17.95 8.89 -13.82
C VAL A 87 -17.36 8.40 -15.15
N PRO A 88 -17.74 7.22 -15.66
CA PRO A 88 -17.30 6.76 -16.99
C PRO A 88 -17.93 7.64 -18.08
N ILE A 89 -17.11 8.19 -18.96
CA ILE A 89 -17.56 8.93 -20.15
C ILE A 89 -17.67 7.92 -21.29
N PRO A 90 -18.84 7.76 -21.92
CA PRO A 90 -18.95 6.97 -23.14
C PRO A 90 -18.07 7.59 -24.23
N ALA A 91 -17.42 6.73 -25.02
CA ALA A 91 -16.60 7.15 -26.17
C ALA A 91 -17.44 7.87 -27.24
#